data_AF-A0A348YZU3-F1
#
_entry.id   AF-A0A348YZU3-F1
#
_cell.length_a   1.000
_cell.length_b   1.000
_cell.length_c   1.000
_cell.angle_alpha   90.00
_cell.angle_beta   90.00
_cell.angle_gamma   90.00
#
_symmetry.space_group_name_H-M   'P 1'
#
loop_
_entity.id
_entity.type
_entity.pdbx_description
1 polymer ?
#
loop_
_entity_poly.entity_id
_entity_poly.type
_entity_poly.pdbx_seq_one_letter_code
_entity_poly.pdbx_strand_id
1 'polypeptide(L)'
;MTKTEKLKNIILSRYGSIREFSKIVGIPSTTLTSALDRDIGGMAVDRVIKICDVLDLNVKTFEPLDTNSKESILSKEESMILFNFNKLNDLGKNEANKRVAELTEIAKYSYTHETNHNDESYIPTTFAAHDDSDPDIARHDADVARKFLSKIKKK
;
A
#
# COMPACT_ATOMS: atom_id res chain seq x y z
N MET A 1 7.04 -27.06 -17.30
CA MET A 1 8.03 -27.06 -16.20
C MET A 1 7.55 -27.95 -15.09
N THR A 2 8.31 -28.96 -14.72
CA THR A 2 8.06 -29.78 -13.53
C THR A 2 8.43 -29.04 -12.24
N LYS A 3 7.90 -29.45 -11.07
CA LYS A 3 8.26 -28.85 -9.77
C LYS A 3 9.77 -28.88 -9.53
N THR A 4 10.39 -29.97 -9.97
CA THR A 4 11.81 -30.25 -9.80
C THR A 4 12.69 -29.38 -10.71
N GLU A 5 12.27 -29.14 -11.94
CA GLU A 5 12.93 -28.17 -12.84
C GLU A 5 12.89 -26.75 -12.28
N LYS A 6 11.74 -26.32 -11.75
CA LYS A 6 11.61 -25.00 -11.10
C LYS A 6 12.62 -24.86 -9.96
N LEU A 7 12.68 -25.87 -9.08
CA LEU A 7 13.59 -25.87 -7.95
C LEU A 7 15.06 -25.83 -8.40
N LYS A 8 15.43 -26.64 -9.40
CA LYS A 8 16.76 -26.66 -9.98
C LYS A 8 17.16 -25.28 -10.52
N ASN A 9 16.25 -24.61 -11.22
CA ASN A 9 16.50 -23.26 -11.75
C ASN A 9 16.66 -22.22 -10.64
N ILE A 10 15.84 -22.28 -9.58
CA ILE A 10 15.97 -21.37 -8.43
C ILE A 10 17.32 -21.56 -7.73
N ILE A 11 17.73 -22.81 -7.52
CA ILE A 11 19.02 -23.15 -6.89
C ILE A 11 20.17 -22.61 -7.74
N LEU A 12 20.16 -22.87 -9.05
CA LEU A 12 21.22 -22.39 -9.94
C LEU A 12 21.25 -20.86 -10.04
N SER A 13 20.09 -20.20 -10.05
CA SER A 13 19.99 -18.74 -10.11
C SER A 13 20.48 -18.06 -8.84
N ARG A 14 20.22 -18.61 -7.65
CA ARG A 14 20.56 -17.96 -6.37
C ARG A 14 21.93 -18.36 -5.83
N TYR A 15 22.38 -19.59 -6.10
CA TYR A 15 23.58 -20.16 -5.48
C TYR A 15 24.64 -20.60 -6.50
N GLY A 16 24.40 -20.44 -7.80
CA GLY A 16 25.34 -20.79 -8.87
C GLY A 16 25.45 -22.29 -9.16
N SER A 17 25.46 -23.15 -8.13
CA SER A 17 25.56 -24.59 -8.31
C SER A 17 24.78 -25.41 -7.27
N ILE A 18 24.32 -26.60 -7.68
CA ILE A 18 23.69 -27.58 -6.77
C ILE A 18 24.65 -27.98 -5.65
N ARG A 19 25.95 -28.04 -5.96
CA ARG A 19 27.00 -28.43 -4.99
C ARG A 19 27.23 -27.37 -3.91
N GLU A 20 27.08 -26.10 -4.23
CA GLU A 20 27.17 -25.04 -3.22
C GLU A 20 25.93 -25.02 -2.35
N PHE A 21 24.75 -25.11 -2.96
CA PHE A 21 23.49 -25.23 -2.22
C PHE A 21 23.48 -26.43 -1.28
N SER A 22 24.03 -27.57 -1.71
CA SER A 22 24.12 -28.79 -0.89
C SER A 22 24.91 -28.59 0.40
N LYS A 23 25.97 -27.77 0.37
CA LYS A 23 26.76 -27.42 1.57
C LYS A 23 25.96 -26.54 2.53
N ILE A 24 25.17 -25.62 2.01
CA ILE A 24 24.36 -24.68 2.81
C ILE A 24 23.24 -25.42 3.54
N VAL A 25 22.49 -26.27 2.83
CA VAL A 25 21.36 -27.03 3.41
C VAL A 25 21.81 -28.27 4.21
N GLY A 26 23.10 -28.63 4.15
CA GLY A 26 23.64 -29.78 4.86
C GLY A 26 23.16 -31.14 4.31
N ILE A 27 22.85 -31.23 3.01
CA ILE A 27 22.42 -32.46 2.33
C ILE A 27 23.50 -32.85 1.31
N PRO A 28 23.90 -34.13 1.21
CA PRO A 28 24.89 -34.55 0.20
C PRO A 28 24.46 -34.20 -1.23
N SER A 29 25.40 -33.70 -2.04
CA SER A 29 25.11 -33.26 -3.41
C SER A 29 24.50 -34.37 -4.27
N THR A 30 24.95 -35.61 -4.09
CA THR A 30 24.40 -36.79 -4.80
C THR A 30 22.94 -37.03 -4.46
N THR A 31 22.55 -36.83 -3.19
CA THR A 31 21.16 -36.93 -2.74
C THR A 31 20.30 -35.86 -3.38
N LEU A 32 20.76 -34.60 -3.36
CA LEU A 32 20.07 -33.48 -4.00
C LEU A 32 19.89 -33.70 -5.50
N THR A 33 20.94 -34.09 -6.22
CA THR A 33 20.86 -34.38 -7.66
C THR A 33 19.87 -35.52 -7.95
N SER A 34 19.94 -36.62 -7.20
CA SER A 34 19.02 -37.74 -7.42
C SER A 34 17.55 -37.40 -7.17
N ALA A 35 17.29 -36.50 -6.22
CA ALA A 35 15.94 -36.00 -5.95
C ALA A 35 15.50 -34.96 -6.99
N LEU A 36 16.43 -34.18 -7.52
CA LEU A 36 16.18 -33.20 -8.57
C LEU A 36 15.95 -33.84 -9.95
N ASP A 37 16.47 -35.04 -10.19
CA ASP A 37 16.34 -35.74 -11.48
C ASP A 37 15.16 -36.72 -11.53
N ARG A 38 14.68 -37.22 -10.38
CA ARG A 38 13.54 -38.16 -10.30
C ARG A 38 12.27 -37.45 -9.86
N ASP A 39 12.13 -37.23 -8.56
CA ASP A 39 11.07 -36.46 -7.92
C ASP A 39 11.50 -36.18 -6.48
N ILE A 40 11.20 -34.97 -6.00
CA ILE A 40 11.50 -34.57 -4.62
C ILE A 40 10.53 -35.17 -3.62
N GLY A 41 9.34 -35.59 -4.07
CA GLY A 41 8.31 -36.20 -3.23
C GLY A 41 8.72 -37.54 -2.59
N GLY A 42 9.71 -38.25 -3.17
CA GLY A 42 10.26 -39.48 -2.60
C GLY A 42 11.29 -39.27 -1.49
N MET A 43 11.66 -38.02 -1.18
CA MET A 43 12.62 -37.69 -0.12
C MET A 43 11.92 -37.65 1.25
N ALA A 44 12.68 -37.93 2.31
CA ALA A 44 12.22 -37.69 3.68
C ALA A 44 11.72 -36.24 3.87
N VAL A 45 10.52 -36.11 4.45
CA VAL A 45 9.80 -34.83 4.59
C VAL A 45 10.66 -33.75 5.26
N ASP A 46 11.39 -34.10 6.32
CA ASP A 46 12.28 -33.16 7.03
C ASP A 46 13.33 -32.51 6.11
N ARG A 47 13.82 -33.25 5.11
CA ARG A 47 14.78 -32.71 4.15
C ARG A 47 14.12 -31.81 3.12
N VAL A 48 12.91 -32.15 2.70
CA VAL A 48 12.12 -31.30 1.79
C VAL A 48 11.80 -29.97 2.46
N ILE A 49 11.37 -30.00 3.73
CA ILE A 49 11.12 -28.79 4.53
C ILE A 49 12.38 -27.93 4.61
N LYS A 50 13.53 -28.51 4.99
CA LYS A 50 14.81 -27.77 5.05
C LYS A 50 15.19 -27.11 3.72
N ILE A 51 14.99 -27.81 2.60
CA ILE A 51 15.26 -27.24 1.26
C ILE A 51 14.33 -26.06 0.99
N CYS A 52 13.03 -26.21 1.26
CA CYS A 52 12.05 -25.16 1.08
C CYS A 52 12.31 -23.95 2.00
N ASP A 53 12.70 -24.17 3.25
CA ASP A 53 13.00 -23.11 4.21
C ASP A 53 14.21 -22.28 3.75
N VAL A 54 15.29 -22.92 3.29
CA VAL A 54 16.48 -22.21 2.79
C VAL A 54 16.20 -21.44 1.50
N LEU A 55 15.24 -21.92 0.69
CA LEU A 55 14.87 -21.31 -0.58
C LEU A 55 13.71 -20.32 -0.49
N ASP A 56 13.13 -20.13 0.71
CA ASP A 56 11.90 -19.40 0.95
C ASP A 56 10.76 -19.85 0.03
N LEU A 57 10.47 -21.15 0.00
CA LEU A 57 9.43 -21.75 -0.85
C LEU A 57 8.32 -22.40 -0.03
N ASN A 58 7.10 -22.34 -0.56
CA ASN A 58 5.98 -23.08 0.00
C ASN A 58 6.16 -24.58 -0.25
N VAL A 59 6.13 -25.40 0.80
CA VAL A 59 6.34 -26.86 0.70
C VAL A 59 5.30 -27.58 -0.17
N LYS A 60 4.07 -27.05 -0.29
CA LYS A 60 2.99 -27.67 -1.08
C LYS A 60 3.09 -27.30 -2.56
N THR A 61 3.34 -26.03 -2.85
CA THR A 61 3.30 -25.50 -4.23
C THR A 61 4.69 -25.39 -4.87
N PHE A 62 5.77 -25.39 -4.07
CA PHE A 62 7.14 -25.09 -4.49
C PHE A 62 7.27 -23.75 -5.21
N GLU A 63 6.38 -22.83 -4.87
CA GLU A 63 6.43 -21.44 -5.31
C GLU A 63 7.15 -20.63 -4.25
N PRO A 64 7.85 -19.55 -4.63
CA PRO A 64 8.36 -18.58 -3.68
C PRO A 64 7.27 -18.24 -2.69
N LEU A 65 7.55 -18.39 -1.41
CA LEU A 65 6.82 -17.65 -0.40
C LEU A 65 6.95 -16.21 -0.84
N ASP A 66 5.82 -15.51 -1.01
CA ASP A 66 5.81 -14.11 -1.35
C ASP A 66 6.43 -13.29 -0.20
N THR A 67 7.73 -13.41 0.02
CA THR A 67 8.52 -12.52 0.88
C THR A 67 8.63 -11.13 0.24
N ASN A 68 8.22 -11.00 -1.02
CA ASN A 68 7.89 -9.74 -1.68
C ASN A 68 6.47 -9.20 -1.38
N SER A 69 5.68 -9.82 -0.50
CA SER A 69 4.34 -9.29 -0.19
C SER A 69 4.25 -8.39 1.04
N LYS A 70 5.27 -8.29 1.92
CA LYS A 70 5.24 -7.37 3.08
C LYS A 70 6.56 -6.77 3.58
N GLU A 71 7.71 -6.98 2.94
CA GLU A 71 8.84 -6.07 3.16
C GLU A 71 8.74 -4.87 2.21
N SER A 72 7.86 -3.95 2.60
CA SER A 72 8.01 -2.50 2.40
C SER A 72 8.28 -1.99 0.97
N ILE A 73 7.30 -2.10 0.06
CA ILE A 73 7.06 -1.01 -0.91
C ILE A 73 6.17 0.05 -0.23
N LEU A 74 6.43 0.34 1.04
CA LEU A 74 5.79 1.43 1.74
C LEU A 74 6.78 2.59 1.72
N SER A 75 6.34 3.76 1.31
CA SER A 75 7.12 4.97 1.48
C SER A 75 7.44 5.17 2.97
N LYS A 76 8.41 6.03 3.25
CA LYS A 76 8.75 6.38 4.65
C LYS A 76 7.53 6.95 5.36
N GLU A 77 6.72 7.72 4.65
CA GLU A 77 5.48 8.32 5.12
C GLU A 77 4.43 7.25 5.45
N GLU A 78 4.19 6.29 4.55
CA GLU A 78 3.24 5.20 4.77
C GLU A 78 3.64 4.33 5.98
N SER A 79 4.94 4.03 6.11
CA SER A 79 5.49 3.31 7.26
C SER A 79 5.31 4.08 8.57
N MET A 80 5.50 5.39 8.54
CA MET A 80 5.33 6.24 9.72
C MET A 80 3.86 6.36 10.15
N ILE A 81 2.93 6.42 9.19
CA ILE A 81 1.49 6.41 9.46
C ILE A 81 1.10 5.10 10.13
N LEU A 82 1.49 3.95 9.58
CA LEU A 82 1.21 2.63 10.17
C LEU A 82 1.80 2.48 11.57
N PHE A 83 3.04 2.92 11.78
CA PHE A 83 3.70 2.89 13.08
C PHE A 83 2.92 3.67 14.14
N ASN A 84 2.48 4.89 13.81
CA ASN A 84 1.70 5.70 14.74
C ASN A 84 0.29 5.16 14.94
N PHE A 85 -0.38 4.71 13.88
CA PHE A 85 -1.71 4.12 13.94
C PHE A 85 -1.77 2.88 14.85
N ASN A 86 -0.71 2.05 14.81
CA ASN A 86 -0.62 0.86 15.66
C ASN A 86 -0.46 1.18 17.16
N LYS A 87 -0.05 2.39 17.53
CA LYS A 87 0.02 2.84 18.93
C LYS A 87 -1.33 3.30 19.49
N LEU A 88 -2.32 3.53 18.63
CA LEU A 88 -3.63 4.03 19.04
C LEU A 88 -4.49 2.91 19.64
N ASN A 89 -5.38 3.28 20.56
CA ASN A 89 -6.48 2.42 21.02
C ASN A 89 -7.66 2.44 20.03
N ASP A 90 -8.71 1.69 20.32
CA ASP A 90 -9.85 1.54 19.39
C ASP A 90 -10.54 2.88 19.07
N LEU A 91 -10.73 3.73 20.08
CA LEU A 91 -11.27 5.09 19.89
C LEU A 91 -10.38 5.90 18.96
N GLY A 92 -9.06 5.91 19.20
CA GLY A 92 -8.09 6.64 18.40
C GLY A 92 -8.03 6.14 16.95
N LYS A 93 -8.08 4.82 16.73
CA LYS A 93 -8.13 4.24 15.38
C LYS A 93 -9.38 4.65 14.61
N ASN A 94 -10.54 4.66 15.28
CA ASN A 94 -11.80 5.08 14.68
C ASN A 94 -11.76 6.56 14.25
N GLU A 95 -11.27 7.45 15.11
CA GLU A 95 -11.14 8.87 14.77
C GLU A 95 -10.09 9.10 13.67
N ALA A 96 -8.94 8.41 13.72
CA ALA A 96 -7.92 8.50 12.69
C ALA A 96 -8.46 8.10 11.30
N ASN A 97 -9.22 7.00 11.21
CA ASN A 97 -9.84 6.57 9.96
C ASN A 97 -10.82 7.62 9.42
N LYS A 98 -11.64 8.22 10.28
CA LYS A 98 -12.57 9.29 9.90
C LYS A 98 -11.82 10.50 9.33
N ARG A 99 -10.77 10.96 10.01
CA ARG A 99 -9.98 12.12 9.56
C ARG A 99 -9.26 11.85 8.24
N VAL A 100 -8.64 10.69 8.09
CA VAL A 100 -7.97 10.34 6.82
C VAL A 100 -8.98 10.35 5.67
N ALA A 101 -10.18 9.79 5.87
CA ALA A 101 -11.23 9.84 4.86
C ALA A 101 -11.66 11.28 4.53
N GLU A 102 -11.87 12.14 5.53
CA GLU A 102 -12.16 13.58 5.32
C GLU A 102 -11.06 14.27 4.50
N LEU A 103 -9.78 13.98 4.78
CA LEU A 103 -8.63 14.58 4.08
C LEU A 103 -8.57 14.19 2.59
N THR A 104 -9.03 12.99 2.22
CA THR A 104 -9.10 12.58 0.81
C THR A 104 -10.09 13.40 -0.02
N GLU A 105 -11.01 14.08 0.65
CA GLU A 105 -12.11 14.83 0.02
C GLU A 105 -11.89 16.34 0.02
N ILE A 106 -10.73 16.82 0.52
CA ILE A 106 -10.40 18.25 0.54
C ILE A 106 -10.49 18.87 -0.86
N ALA A 107 -10.20 18.12 -1.92
CA ALA A 107 -10.29 18.59 -3.30
C ALA A 107 -11.68 19.16 -3.66
N LYS A 108 -12.76 18.65 -3.03
CA LYS A 108 -14.14 19.16 -3.22
C LYS A 108 -14.34 20.58 -2.70
N TYR A 109 -13.46 21.02 -1.80
CA TYR A 109 -13.52 22.31 -1.12
C TYR A 109 -12.31 23.20 -1.44
N SER A 110 -11.32 22.69 -2.18
CA SER A 110 -10.23 23.50 -2.71
C SER A 110 -10.68 24.23 -3.97
N TYR A 111 -10.95 25.52 -3.84
CA TYR A 111 -11.27 26.41 -4.96
C TYR A 111 -9.99 26.70 -5.76
N THR A 112 -9.75 25.98 -6.86
CA THR A 112 -8.73 26.41 -7.83
C THR A 112 -9.33 27.56 -8.64
N HIS A 113 -8.70 28.73 -8.61
CA HIS A 113 -9.05 29.87 -9.48
C HIS A 113 -8.79 29.62 -10.98
N GLU A 114 -8.65 28.36 -11.39
CA GLU A 114 -8.26 27.95 -12.74
C GLU A 114 -9.31 27.05 -13.36
N THR A 115 -10.54 27.53 -13.42
CA THR A 115 -11.48 27.06 -14.43
C THR A 115 -11.71 28.19 -15.42
N ASN A 116 -11.27 27.99 -16.66
CA ASN A 116 -11.79 28.68 -17.84
C ASN A 116 -13.26 28.26 -18.08
N HIS A 117 -14.12 28.40 -17.07
CA HIS A 117 -15.56 28.28 -17.21
C HIS A 117 -16.12 29.70 -17.20
N ASN A 118 -16.39 30.21 -18.40
CA ASN A 118 -17.10 31.47 -18.66
C ASN A 118 -18.58 31.44 -18.22
N ASP A 119 -18.94 30.60 -17.25
CA ASP A 119 -20.30 30.44 -16.77
C ASP A 119 -20.38 31.01 -15.35
N GLU A 120 -20.62 32.33 -15.27
CA GLU A 120 -20.80 33.11 -14.03
C GLU A 120 -22.02 32.67 -13.18
N SER A 121 -22.71 31.60 -13.58
CA SER A 121 -23.95 31.14 -12.97
C SER A 121 -23.75 30.31 -11.69
N TYR A 122 -22.57 29.70 -11.49
CA TYR A 122 -22.26 28.89 -10.30
C TYR A 122 -20.95 29.34 -9.64
N ILE A 123 -21.03 30.44 -8.90
CA ILE A 123 -20.03 30.78 -7.88
C ILE A 123 -20.62 30.28 -6.55
N PRO A 124 -20.12 29.18 -5.94
CA PRO A 124 -20.48 28.82 -4.58
C PRO A 124 -20.07 29.99 -3.67
N THR A 125 -21.04 30.73 -3.15
CA THR A 125 -20.77 31.73 -2.11
C THR A 125 -20.50 31.00 -0.82
N THR A 126 -19.23 30.86 -0.44
CA THR A 126 -18.84 30.33 0.86
C THR A 126 -18.95 31.44 1.89
N PHE A 127 -19.78 31.22 2.93
CA PHE A 127 -19.79 32.06 4.12
C PHE A 127 -18.97 31.34 5.18
N ALA A 128 -17.84 31.91 5.59
CA ALA A 128 -17.14 31.43 6.76
C ALA A 128 -17.97 31.79 8.01
N ALA A 129 -18.19 30.83 8.90
CA ALA A 129 -19.00 31.05 10.10
C ALA A 129 -18.20 31.64 11.28
N HIS A 130 -16.95 32.08 11.05
CA HIS A 130 -16.15 32.75 12.06
C HIS A 130 -16.45 34.24 12.09
N ASP A 131 -16.59 34.79 13.30
CA ASP A 131 -16.64 36.22 13.57
C ASP A 131 -15.21 36.77 13.45
N ASP A 132 -14.72 36.86 12.22
CA ASP A 132 -13.46 37.54 11.95
C ASP A 132 -13.68 39.02 12.27
N SER A 133 -13.05 39.49 13.34
CA SER A 133 -13.08 40.90 13.74
C SER A 133 -12.36 41.83 12.74
N ASP A 134 -11.89 41.28 11.61
CA ASP A 134 -11.31 42.02 10.50
C ASP A 134 -12.43 42.74 9.72
N PRO A 135 -12.45 44.09 9.74
CA PRO A 135 -13.50 44.88 9.09
C PRO A 135 -13.59 44.65 7.57
N ASP A 136 -12.48 44.31 6.92
CA ASP A 136 -12.43 44.14 5.46
C ASP A 136 -13.01 42.79 5.04
N ILE A 137 -12.77 41.73 5.82
CA ILE A 137 -13.36 40.41 5.62
C ILE A 137 -14.86 40.46 5.88
N ALA A 138 -15.29 41.08 6.99
CA ALA A 138 -16.71 41.25 7.32
C ALA A 138 -17.48 42.03 6.23
N ARG A 139 -16.83 43.04 5.64
CA ARG A 139 -17.41 43.81 4.53
C ARG A 139 -17.53 42.98 3.25
N HIS A 140 -16.50 42.20 2.92
CA HIS A 140 -16.51 41.30 1.77
C HIS A 140 -17.67 40.29 1.87
N ASP A 141 -17.81 39.62 3.01
CA ASP A 141 -18.86 38.63 3.24
C ASP A 141 -20.27 39.24 3.17
N ALA A 142 -20.45 40.43 3.74
CA ALA A 142 -21.71 41.16 3.65
C ALA A 142 -22.08 41.53 2.20
N ASP A 143 -21.12 41.91 1.37
CA ASP A 143 -21.35 42.26 -0.03
C ASP A 143 -21.64 41.01 -0.89
N VAL A 144 -20.94 39.90 -0.63
CA VAL A 144 -21.23 38.59 -1.26
C VAL A 144 -22.65 38.13 -0.88
N ALA A 145 -23.06 38.25 0.39
CA ALA A 145 -24.41 37.93 0.85
C ALA A 145 -25.49 38.75 0.14
N ARG A 146 -25.29 40.07 0.04
CA ARG A 146 -26.22 40.97 -0.65
C ARG A 146 -26.38 40.59 -2.12
N LYS A 147 -25.27 40.31 -2.82
CA LYS A 147 -25.28 39.90 -4.22
C LYS A 147 -26.04 38.58 -4.42
N PHE A 148 -25.81 37.59 -3.56
CA PHE A 148 -26.52 36.32 -3.60
C PHE A 148 -28.03 36.47 -3.35
N LEU A 149 -28.41 37.18 -2.29
CA LEU A 149 -29.82 37.45 -1.96
C LEU A 149 -30.56 38.21 -3.07
N SER A 150 -29.85 39.11 -3.77
CA SER A 150 -30.42 39.84 -4.92
C SER A 150 -30.75 38.93 -6.11
N LYS A 151 -30.00 37.82 -6.28
CA LYS A 151 -30.28 36.81 -7.32
C LYS A 151 -31.50 35.96 -6.96
N ILE A 152 -31.70 35.66 -5.67
CA ILE A 152 -32.89 34.94 -5.19
C ILE A 152 -34.16 35.78 -5.33
N LYS A 153 -34.11 37.08 -4.98
CA LYS A 153 -35.27 37.98 -5.07
C LYS A 153 -35.74 38.29 -6.50
N LYS A 154 -34.96 37.94 -7.52
CA LYS A 154 -35.29 38.15 -8.95
C LYS A 154 -35.96 36.93 -9.62
N LYS A 155 -36.18 35.85 -8.87
CA LYS A 155 -37.03 34.70 -9.25
C LYS A 155 -38.38 34.84 -8.60
#